data_AF-X1AZ06-F1
#
_entry.id   AF-X1AZ06-F1
#
_cell.length_a   1.000
_cell.length_b   1.000
_cell.length_c   1.000
_cell.angle_alpha   90.00
_cell.angle_beta   90.00
_cell.angle_gamma   90.00
#
_symmetry.space_group_name_H-M   'P 1'
#
loop_
_entity.id
_entity.type
_entity.pdbx_description
1 polymer ?
#
loop_
_entity_poly.entity_id
_entity_poly.type
_entity_poly.pdbx_seq_one_letter_code
_entity_poly.pdbx_strand_id
1 'polypeptide(L)'
;ACGLMGTIQGSSAANVAATGPFTIPLMKSLGFKGYFAAAVEAVASCGGQFLPPVMGASAFIMAEYLGRPYAYVAAGAALPAILYYIAVYYQVHLRARKVGMVGIPRNRLPALKAVIIQQGHLFLPIVILITMLMLKYTALYAAFFSTMAIIVISALRKETRMSLRDIIDALELGAKNVISTAIVCCTIGFVVGSISLSGLGMLLTHSIVKLGQGLLLPTLLISAVASLVLSMGLPTTSVYIITATLVAPGLVSLGVAPLVAHLFCYYWGGVSAITPPVALAAYVGAAIAGADI
;
A
#
# COMPACT_ATOMS: atom_id res chain seq x y z
N ALA A 1 -2.03 -6.71 11.83
CA ALA A 1 -2.33 -7.63 10.72
C ALA A 1 -2.41 -6.88 9.40
N CYS A 2 -3.36 -5.94 9.25
CA CYS A 2 -3.63 -5.22 8.00
C CYS A 2 -2.42 -4.44 7.46
N GLY A 3 -1.61 -3.84 8.34
CA GLY A 3 -0.39 -3.15 7.90
C GLY A 3 0.68 -4.08 7.31
N LEU A 4 0.92 -5.24 7.94
CA LEU A 4 1.85 -6.25 7.43
C LEU A 4 1.36 -6.83 6.10
N MET A 5 0.08 -7.20 6.03
CA MET A 5 -0.53 -7.71 4.79
C MET A 5 -0.50 -6.66 3.67
N GLY A 6 -0.74 -5.40 4.00
CA GLY A 6 -0.71 -4.29 3.06
C GLY A 6 0.68 -4.02 2.48
N THR A 7 1.76 -4.30 3.22
CA THR A 7 3.13 -4.18 2.68
C THR A 7 3.33 -5.09 1.48
N ILE A 8 2.75 -6.29 1.53
CA ILE A 8 2.88 -7.33 0.51
C ILE A 8 1.93 -7.05 -0.65
N GLN A 9 0.68 -6.70 -0.35
CA GLN A 9 -0.40 -6.68 -1.34
C GLN A 9 -0.38 -5.42 -2.22
N GLY A 10 0.20 -4.31 -1.74
CA GLY A 10 0.41 -3.12 -2.56
C GLY A 10 -0.87 -2.42 -3.04
N SER A 11 -2.04 -2.76 -2.48
CA SER A 11 -3.34 -2.17 -2.84
C SER A 11 -4.24 -2.04 -1.61
N SER A 12 -4.79 -0.83 -1.38
CA SER A 12 -5.63 -0.54 -0.20
C SER A 12 -6.90 -1.38 -0.22
N ALA A 13 -7.61 -1.36 -1.34
CA ALA A 13 -8.91 -2.00 -1.47
C ALA A 13 -8.80 -3.53 -1.45
N ALA A 14 -7.77 -4.08 -2.12
CA ALA A 14 -7.52 -5.52 -2.09
C ALA A 14 -7.15 -6.01 -0.69
N ASN A 15 -6.37 -5.21 0.05
CA ASN A 15 -6.02 -5.52 1.43
C ASN A 15 -7.26 -5.48 2.33
N VAL A 16 -8.10 -4.44 2.25
CA VAL A 16 -9.38 -4.40 2.99
C VAL A 16 -10.29 -5.58 2.63
N ALA A 17 -10.37 -5.97 1.36
CA ALA A 17 -11.15 -7.13 0.94
C ALA A 17 -10.60 -8.46 1.51
N ALA A 18 -9.29 -8.55 1.72
CA ALA A 18 -8.64 -9.74 2.25
C ALA A 18 -8.67 -9.82 3.79
N THR A 19 -8.35 -8.73 4.49
CA THR A 19 -8.25 -8.71 5.96
C THR A 19 -9.54 -8.27 6.65
N GLY A 20 -10.33 -7.40 6.01
CA GLY A 20 -11.57 -6.87 6.53
C GLY A 20 -12.60 -7.91 6.98
N PRO A 21 -12.83 -9.02 6.24
CA PRO A 21 -13.78 -10.06 6.66
C PRO A 21 -13.44 -10.70 8.02
N PHE A 22 -12.19 -10.60 8.48
CA PHE A 22 -11.76 -11.11 9.78
C PHE A 22 -11.66 -10.00 10.83
N THR A 23 -11.06 -8.86 10.47
CA THR A 23 -10.75 -7.79 11.41
C THR A 23 -11.97 -6.94 11.77
N ILE A 24 -12.88 -6.68 10.82
CA ILE A 24 -14.08 -5.87 11.06
C ILE A 24 -15.03 -6.57 12.03
N PRO A 25 -15.41 -7.85 11.84
CA PRO A 25 -16.25 -8.56 12.81
C PRO A 25 -15.59 -8.67 14.19
N LEU A 26 -14.26 -8.89 14.23
CA LEU A 26 -13.52 -8.93 15.48
C LEU A 26 -13.61 -7.58 16.23
N MET A 27 -13.35 -6.46 15.56
CA MET A 27 -13.49 -5.12 16.14
C MET A 27 -14.92 -4.84 16.62
N LYS A 28 -15.93 -5.25 15.85
CA LYS A 28 -17.34 -5.15 16.24
C LYS A 28 -17.65 -5.96 17.50
N SER A 29 -17.15 -7.20 17.59
CA SER A 29 -17.34 -8.07 18.76
C SER A 29 -16.72 -7.51 20.05
N LEU A 30 -15.71 -6.64 19.92
CA LEU A 30 -15.06 -5.94 21.03
C LEU A 30 -15.77 -4.63 21.42
N GLY A 31 -16.79 -4.22 20.67
CA GLY A 31 -17.62 -3.05 20.97
C GLY A 31 -17.41 -1.85 20.05
N PHE A 32 -16.61 -1.95 18.98
CA PHE A 32 -16.55 -0.87 17.99
C PHE A 32 -17.82 -0.84 17.14
N LYS A 33 -18.29 0.37 16.79
CA LYS A 33 -19.35 0.55 15.81
C LYS A 33 -18.86 0.12 14.41
N GLY A 34 -19.78 -0.39 13.58
CA GLY A 34 -19.47 -0.90 12.24
C GLY A 34 -18.69 0.07 11.36
N TYR A 35 -19.15 1.32 11.25
CA TYR A 35 -18.46 2.35 10.45
C TYR A 35 -17.05 2.66 10.96
N PHE A 36 -16.83 2.63 12.29
CA PHE A 36 -15.51 2.89 12.86
C PHE A 36 -14.57 1.72 12.61
N ALA A 37 -15.05 0.49 12.75
CA ALA A 37 -14.29 -0.70 12.41
C ALA A 37 -13.89 -0.70 10.92
N ALA A 38 -14.81 -0.36 10.01
CA ALA A 38 -14.53 -0.19 8.59
C ALA A 38 -13.48 0.90 8.33
N ALA A 39 -13.60 2.06 8.97
CA ALA A 39 -12.65 3.17 8.81
C ALA A 39 -11.24 2.79 9.31
N VAL A 40 -11.14 2.14 10.47
CA VAL A 40 -9.85 1.67 11.00
C VAL A 40 -9.22 0.66 10.05
N GLU A 41 -10.00 -0.27 9.51
CA GLU A 41 -9.52 -1.25 8.54
C GLU A 41 -9.01 -0.58 7.25
N ALA A 42 -9.78 0.36 6.70
CA ALA A 42 -9.42 1.09 5.49
C ALA A 42 -8.14 1.91 5.66
N VAL A 43 -8.03 2.66 6.76
CA VAL A 43 -6.86 3.50 7.07
C VAL A 43 -5.64 2.63 7.37
N ALA A 44 -5.78 1.56 8.16
CA ALA A 44 -4.68 0.65 8.44
C ALA A 44 -4.19 -0.08 7.19
N SER A 45 -5.09 -0.40 6.27
CA SER A 45 -4.79 -1.05 4.99
C SER A 45 -4.14 -0.10 3.98
N CYS A 46 -4.59 1.16 3.94
CA CYS A 46 -3.97 2.21 3.13
C CYS A 46 -2.52 2.44 3.54
N GLY A 47 -2.26 2.55 4.86
CA GLY A 47 -0.90 2.71 5.40
C GLY A 47 0.05 1.58 5.05
N GLY A 48 -0.47 0.37 4.81
CA GLY A 48 0.34 -0.82 4.60
C GLY A 48 1.17 -0.73 3.31
N GLN A 49 0.66 -0.04 2.29
CA GLN A 49 1.41 0.18 1.05
C GLN A 49 2.64 1.05 1.23
N PHE A 50 2.60 1.94 2.22
CA PHE A 50 3.69 2.88 2.49
C PHE A 50 4.77 2.29 3.40
N LEU A 51 4.46 1.18 4.08
CA LEU A 51 5.29 0.59 5.10
C LEU A 51 6.35 -0.34 4.48
N PRO A 52 7.65 -0.08 4.72
CA PRO A 52 8.71 -1.04 4.43
C PRO A 52 8.43 -2.39 5.11
N PRO A 53 8.75 -3.52 4.47
CA PRO A 53 9.91 -3.67 3.58
C PRO A 53 9.59 -4.11 2.14
N VAL A 54 8.31 -4.12 1.74
CA VAL A 54 7.89 -4.51 0.38
C VAL A 54 7.26 -3.33 -0.36
N MET A 55 6.37 -2.57 0.30
CA MET A 55 5.79 -1.30 -0.21
C MET A 55 5.10 -1.41 -1.59
N GLY A 56 4.68 -2.61 -1.97
CA GLY A 56 4.09 -2.90 -3.28
C GLY A 56 5.01 -2.62 -4.49
N ALA A 57 4.47 -2.79 -5.70
CA ALA A 57 5.21 -2.64 -6.95
C ALA A 57 5.66 -1.18 -7.22
N SER A 58 4.89 -0.20 -6.73
CA SER A 58 5.16 1.23 -6.87
C SER A 58 6.52 1.66 -6.33
N ALA A 59 6.98 1.06 -5.23
CA ALA A 59 8.28 1.41 -4.65
C ALA A 59 9.46 0.95 -5.52
N PHE A 60 9.30 -0.14 -6.28
CA PHE A 60 10.31 -0.58 -7.26
C PHE A 60 10.37 0.35 -8.46
N ILE A 61 9.23 0.78 -8.99
CA ILE A 61 9.18 1.77 -10.07
C ILE A 61 9.80 3.09 -9.60
N MET A 62 9.56 3.48 -8.35
CA MET A 62 10.18 4.67 -7.76
C MET A 62 11.70 4.56 -7.66
N ALA A 63 12.21 3.40 -7.25
CA ALA A 63 13.65 3.14 -7.22
C ALA A 63 14.26 3.25 -8.62
N GLU A 64 13.57 2.74 -9.63
CA GLU A 64 13.96 2.82 -11.04
C GLU A 64 13.96 4.27 -11.56
N TYR A 65 12.88 5.03 -11.33
CA TYR A 65 12.78 6.44 -11.72
C TYR A 65 13.86 7.32 -11.08
N LEU A 66 14.21 7.05 -9.82
CA LEU A 66 15.26 7.77 -9.10
C LEU A 66 16.67 7.29 -9.46
N GLY A 67 16.83 6.16 -10.16
CA GLY A 67 18.12 5.53 -10.40
C GLY A 67 18.84 5.12 -9.11
N ARG A 68 18.09 4.74 -8.07
CA ARG A 68 18.62 4.40 -6.74
C ARG A 68 18.18 2.99 -6.31
N PRO A 69 18.95 2.29 -5.45
CA PRO A 69 18.53 0.98 -4.93
C PRO A 69 17.22 1.07 -4.12
N TYR A 70 16.42 0.00 -4.13
CA TYR A 70 15.17 -0.10 -3.34
C TYR A 70 15.35 0.29 -1.86
N ALA A 71 16.45 -0.15 -1.25
CA ALA A 71 16.76 0.16 0.15
C ALA A 71 16.79 1.68 0.45
N TYR A 72 17.16 2.51 -0.54
CA TYR A 72 17.15 3.96 -0.42
C TYR A 72 15.72 4.50 -0.30
N VAL A 73 14.80 4.00 -1.14
CA VAL A 73 13.37 4.35 -1.10
C VAL A 73 12.73 3.85 0.20
N ALA A 74 13.00 2.60 0.57
CA ALA A 74 12.48 2.00 1.81
C ALA A 74 12.93 2.74 3.07
N ALA A 75 14.21 3.15 3.13
CA ALA A 75 14.72 3.96 4.23
C ALA A 75 14.02 5.33 4.30
N GLY A 76 13.81 5.99 3.16
CA GLY A 76 13.10 7.27 3.10
C GLY A 76 11.64 7.17 3.54
N ALA A 77 10.97 6.05 3.28
CA ALA A 77 9.58 5.83 3.65
C ALA A 77 9.38 5.33 5.09
N ALA A 78 10.43 4.83 5.75
CA ALA A 78 10.33 4.24 7.08
C ALA A 78 9.79 5.23 8.12
N LEU A 79 10.35 6.44 8.18
CA LEU A 79 9.93 7.44 9.17
C LEU A 79 8.47 7.88 8.97
N PRO A 80 8.03 8.29 7.76
CA PRO A 80 6.60 8.59 7.52
C PRO A 80 5.67 7.42 7.85
N ALA A 81 6.05 6.20 7.50
CA ALA A 81 5.22 5.02 7.77
C ALA A 81 5.08 4.74 9.28
N ILE A 82 6.16 4.87 10.04
CA ILE A 82 6.12 4.73 11.51
C ILE A 82 5.21 5.80 12.12
N LEU A 83 5.36 7.06 11.71
CA LEU A 83 4.52 8.15 12.20
C LEU A 83 3.04 7.94 11.85
N TYR A 84 2.75 7.46 10.64
CA TYR A 84 1.39 7.10 10.22
C TYR A 84 0.78 6.06 11.15
N TYR A 85 1.49 4.96 11.41
CA TYR A 85 0.97 3.90 12.28
C TYR A 85 0.89 4.30 13.76
N ILE A 86 1.77 5.16 14.25
CA ILE A 86 1.67 5.74 15.59
C ILE A 86 0.39 6.58 15.69
N ALA A 87 0.11 7.43 14.69
CA ALA A 87 -1.09 8.25 14.66
C ALA A 87 -2.36 7.38 14.62
N VAL A 88 -2.40 6.37 13.76
CA VAL A 88 -3.52 5.42 13.68
C VAL A 88 -3.71 4.68 15.00
N TYR A 89 -2.63 4.14 15.57
CA TYR A 89 -2.67 3.45 16.86
C TYR A 89 -3.25 4.35 17.96
N TYR A 90 -2.77 5.59 18.06
CA TYR A 90 -3.19 6.51 19.10
C TYR A 90 -4.67 6.88 18.95
N GLN A 91 -5.16 7.12 17.73
CA GLN A 91 -6.59 7.37 17.49
C GLN A 91 -7.47 6.19 17.88
N VAL A 92 -7.08 4.96 17.50
CA VAL A 92 -7.82 3.74 17.87
C VAL A 92 -7.79 3.52 19.38
N HIS A 93 -6.63 3.72 20.01
CA HIS A 93 -6.45 3.56 21.45
C HIS A 93 -7.31 4.55 22.25
N LEU A 94 -7.27 5.83 21.90
CA LEU A 94 -8.11 6.85 22.54
C LEU A 94 -9.61 6.55 22.35
N ARG A 95 -10.01 6.06 21.17
CA ARG A 95 -11.40 5.66 20.92
C ARG A 95 -11.79 4.46 21.76
N ALA A 96 -10.95 3.43 21.86
CA ALA A 96 -11.18 2.25 22.69
C ALA A 96 -11.37 2.64 24.17
N ARG A 97 -10.50 3.54 24.68
CA ARG A 97 -10.63 4.08 26.04
C ARG A 97 -11.91 4.86 26.25
N LYS A 98 -12.33 5.69 25.28
CA LYS A 98 -13.57 6.46 25.34
C LYS A 98 -14.82 5.57 25.38
N VAL A 99 -14.78 4.42 24.71
CA VAL A 99 -15.88 3.43 24.69
C VAL A 99 -15.80 2.47 25.89
N GLY A 100 -14.77 2.57 26.74
CA GLY A 100 -14.61 1.73 27.92
C GLY A 100 -14.28 0.27 27.59
N MET A 101 -13.66 0.00 26.44
CA MET A 101 -13.33 -1.37 26.04
C MET A 101 -12.31 -1.99 26.97
N VAL A 102 -12.62 -3.20 27.45
CA VAL A 102 -11.71 -4.05 28.21
C VAL A 102 -11.00 -5.03 27.27
N GLY A 103 -9.71 -5.20 27.47
CA GLY A 103 -8.90 -6.12 26.68
C GLY A 103 -9.38 -7.58 26.79
N ILE A 104 -9.15 -8.36 25.75
CA ILE A 104 -9.50 -9.79 25.74
C ILE A 104 -8.74 -10.51 26.87
N PRO A 105 -9.40 -11.31 27.70
CA PRO A 105 -8.75 -12.12 28.74
C PRO A 105 -7.61 -12.98 28.18
N ARG A 106 -6.48 -13.05 28.90
CA ARG A 106 -5.27 -13.77 28.44
C ARG A 106 -5.51 -15.26 28.12
N ASN A 107 -6.48 -15.89 28.78
CA ASN A 107 -6.86 -17.28 28.54
C ASN A 107 -7.59 -17.53 27.21
N ARG A 108 -8.09 -16.47 26.54
CA ARG A 108 -8.68 -16.55 25.20
C ARG A 108 -7.70 -16.20 24.09
N LEU A 109 -6.50 -15.73 24.44
CA LEU A 109 -5.47 -15.44 23.46
C LEU A 109 -4.79 -16.75 23.03
N PRO A 110 -4.60 -16.98 21.72
CA PRO A 110 -3.80 -18.10 21.26
C PRO A 110 -2.37 -17.96 21.81
N ALA A 111 -1.77 -19.07 22.22
CA ALA A 111 -0.41 -19.06 22.75
C ALA A 111 0.57 -18.65 21.65
N LEU A 112 1.15 -17.44 21.75
CA LEU A 112 2.04 -16.87 20.74
C LEU A 112 3.17 -17.83 20.33
N LYS A 113 3.79 -18.50 21.30
CA LYS A 113 4.84 -19.49 21.06
C LYS A 113 4.35 -20.67 20.22
N ALA A 114 3.14 -21.17 20.47
CA ALA A 114 2.56 -22.27 19.71
C ALA A 114 2.28 -21.84 18.26
N VAL A 115 1.73 -20.64 18.05
CA VAL A 115 1.46 -20.10 16.70
C VAL A 115 2.75 -19.91 15.91
N ILE A 116 3.79 -19.33 16.52
CA ILE A 116 5.10 -19.13 15.86
C ILE A 116 5.73 -20.49 15.50
N ILE A 117 5.68 -21.48 16.39
CA ILE A 117 6.23 -22.81 16.08
C ILE A 117 5.41 -23.51 15.00
N GLN A 118 4.09 -23.28 14.93
CA GLN A 118 3.20 -23.95 13.97
C GLN A 118 3.23 -23.33 12.57
N GLN A 119 3.18 -22.00 12.49
CA GLN A 119 2.99 -21.25 11.24
C GLN A 119 4.12 -20.25 10.94
N GLY A 120 5.09 -20.08 11.84
CA GLY A 120 6.17 -19.11 11.67
C GLY A 120 7.07 -19.38 10.46
N HIS A 121 7.14 -20.62 9.98
CA HIS A 121 7.88 -20.95 8.75
C HIS A 121 7.29 -20.25 7.52
N LEU A 122 6.00 -19.90 7.52
CA LEU A 122 5.37 -19.16 6.41
C LEU A 122 5.86 -17.71 6.29
N PHE A 123 6.58 -17.18 7.27
CA PHE A 123 7.25 -15.88 7.16
C PHE A 123 8.59 -15.95 6.43
N LEU A 124 9.22 -17.12 6.33
CA LEU A 124 10.54 -17.27 5.71
C LEU A 124 10.60 -16.77 4.26
N PRO A 125 9.60 -17.00 3.38
CA PRO A 125 9.62 -16.47 2.02
C PRO A 125 9.67 -14.94 1.98
N ILE A 126 8.93 -14.27 2.87
CA ILE A 126 8.98 -12.81 3.01
C ILE A 126 10.37 -12.37 3.45
N VAL A 127 11.00 -13.08 4.40
CA VAL A 127 12.38 -12.80 4.84
C VAL A 127 13.37 -12.96 3.68
N ILE A 128 13.21 -14.01 2.86
CA ILE A 128 14.03 -14.24 1.66
C ILE A 128 13.87 -13.07 0.68
N LEU A 129 12.62 -12.68 0.38
CA LEU A 129 12.31 -11.55 -0.50
C LEU A 129 13.01 -10.28 -0.02
N ILE A 130 12.84 -9.91 1.26
CA ILE A 130 13.44 -8.71 1.85
C ILE A 130 14.97 -8.80 1.78
N THR A 131 15.55 -9.95 2.13
CA THR A 131 17.00 -10.13 2.12
C THR A 131 17.56 -9.96 0.72
N MET A 132 16.91 -10.52 -0.31
CA MET A 132 17.34 -10.35 -1.69
C MET A 132 17.27 -8.89 -2.17
N LEU A 133 16.21 -8.16 -1.78
CA LEU A 133 16.10 -6.73 -2.07
C LEU A 133 17.20 -5.91 -1.38
N MET A 134 17.53 -6.26 -0.14
CA MET A 134 18.61 -5.61 0.62
C MET A 134 20.00 -5.92 0.02
N LEU A 135 20.17 -7.11 -0.56
CA LEU A 135 21.35 -7.52 -1.33
C LEU A 135 21.42 -6.91 -2.74
N LYS A 136 20.54 -5.96 -3.08
CA LYS A 136 20.47 -5.24 -4.36
C LYS A 136 20.17 -6.13 -5.58
N TYR A 137 19.56 -7.30 -5.39
CA TYR A 137 18.98 -8.03 -6.51
C TYR A 137 17.79 -7.26 -7.09
N THR A 138 17.46 -7.52 -8.35
CA THR A 138 16.28 -6.91 -8.97
C THR A 138 15.00 -7.43 -8.31
N ALA A 139 13.95 -6.61 -8.32
CA ALA A 139 12.65 -6.98 -7.75
C ALA A 139 12.08 -8.26 -8.36
N LEU A 140 12.29 -8.46 -9.67
CA LEU A 140 11.87 -9.67 -10.39
C LEU A 140 12.57 -10.93 -9.86
N TYR A 141 13.88 -10.88 -9.66
CA TYR A 141 14.62 -12.01 -9.08
C TYR A 141 14.16 -12.31 -7.66
N ALA A 142 14.01 -11.29 -6.82
CA ALA A 142 13.53 -11.46 -5.44
C ALA A 142 12.13 -12.09 -5.39
N ALA A 143 11.20 -11.64 -6.24
CA ALA A 143 9.84 -12.18 -6.32
C ALA A 143 9.81 -13.63 -6.82
N PHE A 144 10.62 -13.98 -7.82
CA PHE A 144 10.70 -15.33 -8.36
C PHE A 144 11.19 -16.34 -7.31
N PHE A 145 12.34 -16.06 -6.67
CA PHE A 145 12.90 -16.96 -5.66
C PHE A 145 12.05 -17.02 -4.39
N SER A 146 11.43 -15.90 -3.99
CA SER A 146 10.46 -15.90 -2.89
C SER A 146 9.26 -16.80 -3.18
N THR A 147 8.68 -16.70 -4.38
CA THR A 147 7.55 -17.56 -4.78
C THR A 147 7.94 -19.05 -4.79
N MET A 148 9.13 -19.38 -5.31
CA MET A 148 9.64 -20.75 -5.26
C MET A 148 9.86 -21.22 -3.81
N ALA A 149 10.38 -20.35 -2.95
CA ALA A 149 10.58 -20.63 -1.55
C ALA A 149 9.25 -20.90 -0.82
N ILE A 150 8.16 -20.18 -1.15
CA ILE A 150 6.82 -20.48 -0.60
C ILE A 150 6.45 -21.94 -0.87
N ILE A 151 6.61 -22.41 -2.11
CA ILE A 151 6.25 -23.79 -2.51
C ILE A 151 7.08 -24.81 -1.71
N VAL A 152 8.40 -24.61 -1.65
CA VAL A 152 9.33 -25.52 -0.96
C VAL A 152 9.06 -25.53 0.55
N ILE A 153 8.90 -24.36 1.17
CA ILE A 153 8.71 -24.23 2.62
C ILE A 153 7.34 -24.74 3.05
N SER A 154 6.29 -24.49 2.26
CA SER A 154 4.96 -25.05 2.49
C SER A 154 4.97 -26.58 2.45
N ALA A 155 5.81 -27.19 1.62
CA ALA A 155 5.95 -28.64 1.53
C ALA A 155 6.64 -29.30 2.75
N LEU A 156 7.37 -28.54 3.57
CA LEU A 156 8.08 -29.06 4.76
C LEU A 156 7.15 -29.54 5.87
N ARG A 157 5.87 -29.10 5.88
CA ARG A 157 4.88 -29.51 6.88
C ARG A 157 3.62 -30.01 6.23
N LYS A 158 3.08 -31.12 6.77
CA LYS A 158 1.83 -31.72 6.29
C LYS A 158 0.64 -30.75 6.35
N GLU A 159 0.58 -29.92 7.38
CA GLU A 159 -0.52 -28.96 7.60
C GLU A 159 -0.55 -27.80 6.58
N THR A 160 0.60 -27.46 6.00
CA THR A 160 0.73 -26.34 5.04
C THR A 160 1.05 -26.80 3.62
N ARG A 161 1.08 -28.12 3.39
CA ARG A 161 1.50 -28.70 2.11
C ARG A 161 0.47 -28.38 1.04
N MET A 162 0.92 -27.69 0.00
CA MET A 162 0.11 -27.43 -1.18
C MET A 162 0.11 -28.66 -2.10
N SER A 163 -1.07 -29.01 -2.63
CA SER A 163 -1.18 -29.96 -3.74
C SER A 163 -0.76 -29.29 -5.05
N LEU A 164 -0.49 -30.09 -6.09
CA LEU A 164 -0.20 -29.53 -7.43
C LEU A 164 -1.35 -28.66 -7.95
N ARG A 165 -2.59 -29.01 -7.59
CA ARG A 165 -3.77 -28.23 -7.94
C ARG A 165 -3.77 -26.87 -7.24
N ASP A 166 -3.46 -26.82 -5.95
CA ASP A 166 -3.38 -25.55 -5.20
C ASP A 166 -2.31 -24.62 -5.77
N ILE A 167 -1.19 -25.17 -6.24
CA ILE A 167 -0.12 -24.39 -6.88
C ILE A 167 -0.60 -23.82 -8.22
N ILE A 168 -1.27 -24.64 -9.05
CA ILE A 168 -1.83 -24.19 -10.33
C ILE A 168 -2.91 -23.13 -10.10
N ASP A 169 -3.82 -23.37 -9.16
CA ASP A 169 -4.90 -22.45 -8.81
C ASP A 169 -4.34 -21.11 -8.28
N ALA A 170 -3.27 -21.15 -7.48
CA ALA A 170 -2.58 -19.95 -7.01
C ALA A 170 -1.90 -19.17 -8.15
N LEU A 171 -1.26 -19.88 -9.10
CA LEU A 171 -0.68 -19.26 -10.30
C LEU A 171 -1.75 -18.66 -11.21
N GLU A 172 -2.87 -19.36 -11.40
CA GLU A 172 -4.02 -18.86 -12.16
C GLU A 172 -4.61 -17.61 -11.51
N LEU A 173 -4.78 -17.62 -10.18
CA LEU A 173 -5.26 -16.46 -9.42
C LEU A 173 -4.29 -15.28 -9.55
N GLY A 174 -2.98 -15.53 -9.47
CA GLY A 174 -1.94 -14.53 -9.71
C GLY A 174 -2.04 -13.93 -11.11
N ALA A 175 -2.18 -14.77 -12.14
CA ALA A 175 -2.33 -14.33 -13.53
C ALA A 175 -3.59 -13.48 -13.72
N LYS A 176 -4.73 -13.91 -13.20
CA LYS A 176 -6.00 -13.15 -13.26
C LYS A 176 -5.90 -11.79 -12.57
N ASN A 177 -5.27 -11.73 -11.40
CA ASN A 177 -5.09 -10.49 -10.65
C ASN A 177 -4.16 -9.49 -11.38
N VAL A 178 -3.16 -9.99 -12.10
CA VAL A 178 -2.24 -9.16 -12.89
C VAL A 178 -2.94 -8.53 -14.10
N ILE A 179 -3.90 -9.21 -14.75
CA ILE A 179 -4.58 -8.68 -15.95
C ILE A 179 -5.20 -7.30 -15.69
N SER A 180 -5.93 -7.15 -14.58
CA SER A 180 -6.58 -5.88 -14.24
C SER A 180 -5.55 -4.76 -14.04
N THR A 181 -4.46 -5.05 -13.33
CA THR A 181 -3.38 -4.07 -13.09
C THR A 181 -2.62 -3.73 -14.39
N ALA A 182 -2.39 -4.72 -15.24
CA ALA A 182 -1.66 -4.56 -16.50
C ALA A 182 -2.42 -3.69 -17.50
N ILE A 183 -3.74 -3.87 -17.65
CA ILE A 183 -4.57 -3.05 -18.54
C ILE A 183 -4.49 -1.58 -18.11
N VAL A 184 -4.67 -1.29 -16.82
CA VAL A 184 -4.65 0.09 -16.32
C VAL A 184 -3.26 0.72 -16.46
N CYS A 185 -2.18 -0.02 -16.16
CA CYS A 185 -0.82 0.46 -16.36
C CYS A 185 -0.50 0.73 -17.84
N CYS A 186 -0.97 -0.14 -18.76
CA CYS A 186 -0.79 0.04 -20.20
C CYS A 186 -1.46 1.32 -20.69
N THR A 187 -2.73 1.53 -20.32
CA THR A 187 -3.47 2.75 -20.66
C THR A 187 -2.80 4.00 -20.12
N ILE A 188 -2.31 3.97 -18.87
CA ILE A 188 -1.58 5.10 -18.28
C ILE A 188 -0.25 5.33 -18.98
N GLY A 189 0.44 4.28 -19.41
CA GLY A 189 1.65 4.40 -20.23
C GLY A 189 1.39 5.20 -21.51
N PHE A 190 0.30 4.91 -22.23
CA PHE A 190 -0.10 5.68 -23.41
C PHE A 190 -0.45 7.13 -23.08
N VAL A 191 -1.18 7.37 -21.99
CA VAL A 191 -1.52 8.73 -21.53
C VAL A 191 -0.25 9.52 -21.18
N VAL A 192 0.65 8.93 -20.39
CA VAL A 192 1.92 9.54 -20.00
C VAL A 192 2.81 9.81 -21.21
N GLY A 193 2.92 8.85 -22.14
CA GLY A 193 3.67 9.02 -23.39
C GLY A 193 3.12 10.16 -24.25
N SER A 194 1.80 10.23 -24.40
CA SER A 194 1.14 11.31 -25.15
C SER A 194 1.32 12.68 -24.48
N ILE A 195 1.24 12.74 -23.15
CA ILE A 195 1.46 13.95 -22.37
C ILE A 195 2.92 14.41 -22.45
N SER A 196 3.87 13.47 -22.45
CA SER A 196 5.29 13.75 -22.56
C SER A 196 5.63 14.32 -23.95
N LEU A 197 5.11 13.70 -25.02
CA LEU A 197 5.35 14.14 -26.41
C LEU A 197 4.67 15.48 -26.73
N SER A 198 3.48 15.74 -26.19
CA SER A 198 2.75 17.00 -26.42
C SER A 198 3.27 18.18 -25.59
N GLY A 199 4.14 17.94 -24.61
CA GLY A 199 4.61 18.97 -23.67
C GLY A 199 3.57 19.37 -22.62
N LEU A 200 2.40 18.73 -22.59
CA LEU A 200 1.32 19.03 -21.64
C LEU A 200 1.75 18.77 -20.19
N GLY A 201 2.68 17.84 -19.95
CA GLY A 201 3.23 17.55 -18.63
C GLY A 201 4.01 18.73 -18.05
N MET A 202 4.79 19.42 -18.90
CA MET A 202 5.47 20.65 -18.53
C MET A 202 4.46 21.77 -18.26
N LEU A 203 3.41 21.89 -19.08
CA LEU A 203 2.36 22.89 -18.88
C LEU A 203 1.62 22.68 -17.54
N LEU A 204 1.30 21.43 -17.19
CA LEU A 204 0.66 21.12 -15.91
C LEU A 204 1.58 21.45 -14.74
N THR A 205 2.85 21.04 -14.83
CA THR A 205 3.89 21.37 -13.84
C THR A 205 4.01 22.88 -13.65
N HIS A 206 4.15 23.64 -14.74
CA HIS A 206 4.20 25.10 -14.69
C HIS A 206 2.92 25.72 -14.14
N SER A 207 1.75 25.15 -14.44
CA SER A 207 0.47 25.64 -13.93
C SER A 207 0.39 25.48 -12.41
N ILE A 208 0.82 24.35 -11.85
CA ILE A 208 0.85 24.11 -10.40
C ILE A 208 1.79 25.12 -9.71
N VAL A 209 3.00 25.32 -10.26
CA VAL A 209 3.96 26.28 -9.71
C VAL A 209 3.46 27.72 -9.82
N LYS A 210 2.85 28.08 -10.96
CA LYS A 210 2.28 29.42 -11.20
C LYS A 210 1.11 29.73 -10.27
N LEU A 211 0.20 28.77 -10.08
CA LEU A 211 -0.90 28.89 -9.12
C LEU A 211 -0.39 29.04 -7.69
N GLY A 212 0.70 28.35 -7.34
CA GLY A 212 1.37 28.51 -6.05
C GLY A 212 2.21 29.79 -5.91
N GLN A 213 2.24 30.65 -6.94
CA GLN A 213 3.05 31.89 -6.99
C GLN A 213 4.55 31.66 -6.74
N GLY A 214 5.06 30.46 -7.01
CA GLY A 214 6.45 30.08 -6.70
C GLY A 214 6.74 29.82 -5.22
N LEU A 215 5.74 29.92 -4.33
CA LEU A 215 5.87 29.58 -2.92
C LEU A 215 5.71 28.08 -2.72
N LEU A 216 6.60 27.48 -1.95
CA LEU A 216 6.62 26.03 -1.73
C LEU A 216 5.31 25.51 -1.09
N LEU A 217 4.80 26.17 -0.05
CA LEU A 217 3.65 25.68 0.71
C LEU A 217 2.34 25.68 -0.12
N PRO A 218 1.96 26.76 -0.81
CA PRO A 218 0.82 26.74 -1.73
C PRO A 218 0.96 25.70 -2.84
N THR A 219 2.15 25.56 -3.44
CA THR A 219 2.36 24.55 -4.48
C THR A 219 2.18 23.13 -3.93
N LEU A 220 2.67 22.82 -2.74
CA LEU A 220 2.44 21.52 -2.10
C LEU A 220 0.95 21.23 -1.91
N LEU A 221 0.14 22.21 -1.46
CA LEU A 221 -1.30 22.02 -1.29
C LEU A 221 -2.01 21.76 -2.63
N ILE A 222 -1.66 22.54 -3.67
CA ILE A 222 -2.21 22.34 -5.02
C ILE A 222 -1.80 20.98 -5.58
N SER A 223 -0.53 20.60 -5.42
CA SER A 223 0.00 19.29 -5.82
C SER A 223 -0.68 18.15 -5.07
N ALA A 224 -1.02 18.31 -3.79
CA ALA A 224 -1.76 17.31 -3.03
C ALA A 224 -3.17 17.11 -3.59
N VAL A 225 -3.91 18.20 -3.84
CA VAL A 225 -5.25 18.14 -4.44
C VAL A 225 -5.19 17.55 -5.84
N ALA A 226 -4.24 17.99 -6.66
CA ALA A 226 -4.02 17.43 -8.00
C ALA A 226 -3.72 15.93 -7.93
N SER A 227 -2.85 15.49 -7.00
CA SER A 227 -2.53 14.07 -6.82
C SER A 227 -3.77 13.27 -6.41
N LEU A 228 -4.61 13.79 -5.52
CA LEU A 228 -5.86 13.12 -5.12
C LEU A 228 -6.83 12.95 -6.31
N VAL A 229 -7.01 14.00 -7.12
CA VAL A 229 -7.92 13.99 -8.28
C VAL A 229 -7.38 13.12 -9.41
N LEU A 230 -6.07 13.16 -9.70
CA LEU A 230 -5.46 12.35 -10.76
C LEU A 230 -5.45 10.85 -10.42
N SER A 231 -5.52 10.51 -9.14
CA SER A 231 -5.43 9.12 -8.65
C SER A 231 -6.77 8.39 -8.64
N MET A 232 -7.82 9.00 -9.20
CA MET A 232 -9.20 8.60 -8.99
C MET A 232 -9.47 7.16 -9.48
N GLY A 233 -9.60 6.19 -8.57
CA GLY A 233 -10.04 4.83 -8.88
C GLY A 233 -8.98 3.93 -9.54
N LEU A 234 -7.71 4.33 -9.50
CA LEU A 234 -6.61 3.59 -10.12
C LEU A 234 -5.89 2.66 -9.11
N PRO A 235 -5.25 1.56 -9.56
CA PRO A 235 -4.33 0.79 -8.75
C PRO A 235 -3.15 1.64 -8.24
N THR A 236 -2.57 1.29 -7.10
CA THR A 236 -1.49 2.08 -6.46
C THR A 236 -0.28 2.31 -7.35
N THR A 237 0.10 1.30 -8.15
CA THR A 237 1.19 1.42 -9.14
C THR A 237 0.88 2.46 -10.21
N SER A 238 -0.34 2.42 -10.73
CA SER A 238 -0.89 3.34 -11.73
C SER A 238 -0.97 4.77 -11.21
N VAL A 239 -1.48 4.93 -9.99
CA VAL A 239 -1.50 6.19 -9.22
C VAL A 239 -0.12 6.81 -9.10
N TYR A 240 0.88 5.99 -8.75
CA TYR A 240 2.25 6.48 -8.64
C TYR A 240 2.80 6.95 -9.99
N ILE A 241 2.64 6.16 -11.07
CA ILE A 241 3.18 6.50 -12.39
C ILE A 241 2.64 7.86 -12.88
N ILE A 242 1.32 8.08 -12.79
CA ILE A 242 0.71 9.33 -13.27
C ILE A 242 1.13 10.53 -12.41
N THR A 243 1.09 10.42 -11.09
CA THR A 243 1.45 11.52 -10.18
C THR A 243 2.95 11.84 -10.23
N ALA A 244 3.80 10.83 -10.31
CA ALA A 244 5.25 10.99 -10.46
C ALA A 244 5.63 11.67 -11.77
N THR A 245 4.89 11.42 -12.86
CA THR A 245 5.19 12.04 -14.15
C THR A 245 4.67 13.47 -14.24
N LEU A 246 3.52 13.77 -13.63
CA LEU A 246 2.82 15.04 -13.80
C LEU A 246 3.09 16.07 -12.69
N VAL A 247 3.31 15.61 -11.46
CA VAL A 247 3.36 16.46 -10.26
C VAL A 247 4.76 16.55 -9.67
N ALA A 248 5.50 15.43 -9.61
CA ALA A 248 6.82 15.40 -8.98
C ALA A 248 7.83 16.40 -9.60
N PRO A 249 7.91 16.57 -10.95
CA PRO A 249 8.84 17.53 -11.56
C PRO A 249 8.61 18.97 -11.10
N GLY A 250 7.36 19.35 -10.82
CA GLY A 250 7.01 20.69 -10.33
C GLY A 250 7.44 20.95 -8.88
N LEU A 251 7.52 19.90 -8.06
CA LEU A 251 8.08 20.03 -6.71
C LEU A 251 9.61 20.09 -6.77
N VAL A 252 10.23 19.29 -7.64
CA VAL A 252 11.68 19.29 -7.83
C VAL A 252 12.18 20.63 -8.37
N SER A 253 11.43 21.28 -9.27
CA SER A 253 11.80 22.62 -9.78
C SER A 253 11.76 23.72 -8.71
N LEU A 254 11.03 23.51 -7.61
CA LEU A 254 11.01 24.38 -6.43
C LEU A 254 12.10 24.03 -5.39
N GLY A 255 13.02 23.13 -5.73
CA GLY A 255 14.14 22.74 -4.86
C GLY A 255 13.83 21.59 -3.90
N VAL A 256 12.68 20.93 -4.03
CA VAL A 256 12.37 19.72 -3.24
C VAL A 256 13.25 18.57 -3.72
N ALA A 257 13.87 17.83 -2.79
CA ALA A 257 14.66 16.66 -3.13
C ALA A 257 13.82 15.62 -3.90
N PRO A 258 14.35 14.99 -4.97
CA PRO A 258 13.58 14.05 -5.80
C PRO A 258 12.87 12.95 -5.01
N LEU A 259 13.57 12.29 -4.09
CA LEU A 259 12.97 11.26 -3.23
C LEU A 259 11.74 11.79 -2.47
N VAL A 260 11.83 12.99 -1.91
CA VAL A 260 10.75 13.62 -1.14
C VAL A 260 9.57 13.96 -2.06
N ALA A 261 9.82 14.49 -3.25
CA ALA A 261 8.79 14.79 -4.23
C ALA A 261 8.04 13.52 -4.69
N HIS A 262 8.76 12.44 -4.97
CA HIS A 262 8.16 11.16 -5.35
C HIS A 262 7.38 10.51 -4.20
N LEU A 263 7.91 10.51 -2.98
CA LEU A 263 7.19 10.02 -1.79
C LEU A 263 5.95 10.87 -1.49
N PHE A 264 6.04 12.19 -1.66
CA PHE A 264 4.90 13.09 -1.50
C PHE A 264 3.75 12.74 -2.46
N CYS A 265 4.06 12.58 -3.74
CA CYS A 265 3.09 12.17 -4.76
C CYS A 265 2.53 10.78 -4.46
N TYR A 266 3.39 9.85 -4.03
CA TYR A 266 3.02 8.50 -3.67
C TYR A 266 2.04 8.45 -2.49
N TYR A 267 2.26 9.26 -1.45
CA TYR A 267 1.39 9.33 -0.29
C TYR A 267 0.06 9.99 -0.61
N TRP A 268 0.07 11.17 -1.22
CA TRP A 268 -1.20 11.85 -1.56
C TRP A 268 -2.00 11.09 -2.60
N GLY A 269 -1.32 10.48 -3.58
CA GLY A 269 -1.96 9.57 -4.51
C GLY A 269 -2.58 8.36 -3.81
N GLY A 270 -1.82 7.66 -2.96
CA GLY A 270 -2.34 6.47 -2.26
C GLY A 270 -3.46 6.76 -1.26
N VAL A 271 -3.41 7.92 -0.59
CA VAL A 271 -4.46 8.40 0.34
C VAL A 271 -5.79 8.69 -0.36
N SER A 272 -5.81 8.87 -1.69
CA SER A 272 -7.06 8.93 -2.46
C SER A 272 -7.96 7.71 -2.26
N ALA A 273 -7.38 6.55 -1.91
CA ALA A 273 -8.14 5.32 -1.63
C ALA A 273 -9.02 5.42 -0.38
N ILE A 274 -8.77 6.38 0.51
CA ILE A 274 -9.56 6.64 1.73
C ILE A 274 -10.18 8.04 1.74
N THR A 275 -10.00 8.83 0.68
CA THR A 275 -10.45 10.23 0.59
C THR A 275 -11.52 10.35 -0.49
N PRO A 276 -12.63 11.08 -0.25
CA PRO A 276 -13.57 11.45 -1.30
C PRO A 276 -12.84 12.20 -2.43
N PRO A 277 -13.22 12.01 -3.71
CA PRO A 277 -14.48 11.41 -4.19
C PRO A 277 -14.46 9.88 -4.35
N VAL A 278 -13.31 9.20 -4.22
CA VAL A 278 -13.21 7.76 -4.54
C VAL A 278 -13.36 6.86 -3.34
N ALA A 279 -12.60 7.14 -2.28
CA ALA A 279 -12.59 6.39 -1.03
C ALA A 279 -12.77 4.86 -1.15
N LEU A 280 -12.22 4.21 -2.19
CA LEU A 280 -12.54 2.82 -2.56
C LEU A 280 -12.35 1.84 -1.40
N ALA A 281 -11.27 2.02 -0.63
CA ALA A 281 -11.00 1.18 0.52
C ALA A 281 -12.04 1.37 1.64
N ALA A 282 -12.54 2.59 1.81
CA ALA A 282 -13.63 2.89 2.74
C ALA A 282 -14.95 2.27 2.27
N TYR A 283 -15.27 2.32 0.97
CA TYR A 283 -16.47 1.67 0.40
C TYR A 283 -16.45 0.15 0.61
N VAL A 284 -15.32 -0.51 0.31
CA VAL A 284 -15.16 -1.95 0.55
C VAL A 284 -15.29 -2.28 2.04
N GLY A 285 -14.68 -1.48 2.91
CA GLY A 285 -14.79 -1.66 4.36
C GLY A 285 -16.21 -1.47 4.88
N ALA A 286 -16.93 -0.46 4.39
CA ALA A 286 -18.33 -0.19 4.76
C ALA A 286 -19.25 -1.33 4.34
N ALA A 287 -19.07 -1.86 3.12
CA ALA A 287 -19.79 -3.02 2.62
C ALA A 287 -19.59 -4.27 3.51
N ILE A 288 -18.36 -4.54 3.95
CA ILE A 288 -18.06 -5.66 4.87
C ILE A 288 -18.66 -5.39 6.26
N ALA A 289 -18.67 -4.15 6.72
CA ALA A 289 -19.20 -3.79 8.03
C ALA A 289 -20.73 -3.77 8.10
N GLY A 290 -21.42 -3.72 6.96
CA GLY A 290 -22.86 -3.45 6.87
C GLY A 290 -23.21 -2.07 7.45
N ALA A 291 -22.35 -1.09 7.20
CA ALA A 291 -22.52 0.29 7.68
C ALA A 291 -22.84 1.22 6.51
N ASP A 292 -23.65 2.24 6.76
CA ASP A 292 -23.87 3.31 5.79
C ASP A 292 -22.56 4.07 5.51
N ILE A 293 -22.43 4.52 4.27
CA ILE A 293 -21.26 5.24 3.73
C ILE A 293 -21.27 6.69 4.21
#